data_AF-A0A813DCP8-F1
#
_entry.id   AF-A0A813DCP8-F1
#
_cell.length_a   1.000
_cell.length_b   1.000
_cell.length_c   1.000
_cell.angle_alpha   90.00
_cell.angle_beta   90.00
_cell.angle_gamma   90.00
#
_symmetry.space_group_name_H-M   'P 1'
#
loop_
_entity.id
_entity.type
_entity.pdbx_description
1 polymer ?
#
loop_
_entity_poly.entity_id
_entity_poly.type
_entity_poly.pdbx_seq_one_letter_code
_entity_poly.pdbx_strand_id
1 'polypeptide(L)'
;MRLYFLPPDEWLPGQKLEPTRVECNAWSGSMENGSRRNFHKLSKEKVLADYWEGDSAAFKAAKKQAVHNAQFLIAWLRSLDAQLVPMVRLDFMCLRTGPGKVQVVFGEYCEMGACCLGWEDGPPTIWRAALDRALE
;
A
#
# COMPACT_ATOMS: atom_id res chain seq x y z
N MET A 1 -0.19 2.90 5.95
CA MET A 1 -0.88 1.73 5.36
C MET A 1 -0.41 1.58 3.94
N ARG A 2 -0.06 0.36 3.53
CA ARG A 2 0.47 0.03 2.23
C ARG A 2 -0.45 -0.96 1.55
N LEU A 3 -0.89 -0.64 0.34
CA LEU A 3 -1.81 -1.44 -0.45
C LEU A 3 -1.08 -1.99 -1.66
N TYR A 4 -1.21 -3.30 -1.89
CA TYR A 4 -0.69 -3.99 -3.06
C TYR A 4 -1.84 -4.44 -3.93
N PHE A 5 -1.79 -4.12 -5.22
CA PHE A 5 -2.76 -4.53 -6.21
C PHE A 5 -2.07 -5.34 -7.29
N LEU A 6 -2.71 -6.42 -7.71
CA LEU A 6 -2.32 -7.21 -8.87
C LEU A 6 -3.45 -7.04 -9.88
N PRO A 7 -3.30 -6.13 -10.86
CA PRO A 7 -4.26 -6.01 -11.95
C PRO A 7 -4.38 -7.36 -12.69
N PRO A 8 -5.59 -7.76 -13.10
CA PRO A 8 -5.75 -8.90 -14.00
C PRO A 8 -5.19 -8.58 -15.39
N ASP A 9 -4.81 -9.62 -16.14
CA ASP A 9 -4.33 -9.48 -17.52
C ASP A 9 -5.38 -8.76 -18.40
N GLU A 10 -6.65 -9.11 -18.19
CA GLU A 10 -7.80 -8.41 -18.77
C GLU A 10 -8.47 -7.54 -17.70
N TRP A 11 -8.23 -6.24 -17.74
CA TRP A 11 -8.88 -5.30 -16.82
C TRP A 11 -9.85 -4.38 -17.56
N LEU A 12 -11.16 -4.61 -17.37
CA LEU A 12 -12.21 -3.85 -18.03
C LEU A 12 -12.39 -2.44 -17.44
N PRO A 13 -12.77 -1.44 -18.24
CA PRO A 13 -13.14 -0.12 -17.74
C PRO A 13 -14.24 -0.20 -16.68
N GLY A 14 -14.07 0.53 -15.57
CA GLY A 14 -15.03 0.57 -14.46
C GLY A 14 -14.91 -0.56 -13.44
N GLN A 15 -14.12 -1.61 -13.71
CA GLN A 15 -13.83 -2.65 -12.73
C GLN A 15 -12.91 -2.08 -11.64
N LYS A 16 -13.29 -2.27 -10.38
CA LYS A 16 -12.48 -1.88 -9.22
C LYS A 16 -11.54 -3.02 -8.83
N LEU A 17 -10.35 -2.67 -8.37
CA LEU A 17 -9.38 -3.62 -7.82
C LEU A 17 -9.42 -3.59 -6.30
N GLU A 18 -9.46 -4.77 -5.69
CA GLU A 18 -9.21 -4.90 -4.25
C GLU A 18 -7.72 -5.17 -4.02
N PRO A 19 -7.13 -4.64 -2.93
CA PRO A 19 -5.75 -4.94 -2.62
C PRO A 19 -5.59 -6.42 -2.26
N THR A 20 -4.66 -7.11 -2.90
CA THR A 20 -4.32 -8.51 -2.60
C THR A 20 -3.56 -8.64 -1.29
N ARG A 21 -2.85 -7.57 -0.88
CA ARG A 21 -2.17 -7.48 0.40
C ARG A 21 -2.29 -6.07 0.99
N VAL A 22 -2.46 -6.01 2.30
CA VAL A 22 -2.44 -4.76 3.07
C VAL A 22 -1.39 -4.90 4.17
N GLU A 23 -0.41 -3.99 4.17
CA GLU A 23 0.58 -3.91 5.24
C GLU A 23 0.38 -2.62 6.05
N CYS A 24 0.67 -2.70 7.35
CA CYS A 24 0.72 -1.54 8.22
C CYS A 24 2.14 -1.38 8.74
N ASN A 25 2.69 -0.20 8.51
CA ASN A 25 4.05 0.12 8.90
C ASN A 25 4.05 1.44 9.65
N ALA A 26 4.94 1.55 10.63
CA ALA A 26 5.20 2.79 11.34
C ALA A 26 6.70 3.03 11.44
N TRP A 27 7.05 4.30 11.49
CA TRP A 27 8.39 4.74 11.89
C TRP A 27 8.38 4.95 13.40
N SER A 28 9.32 4.33 14.11
CA SER A 28 9.56 4.62 15.53
C SER A 28 11.05 4.83 15.82
N GLY A 29 11.32 5.51 16.94
CA GLY A 29 12.66 5.95 17.38
C GLY A 29 12.80 7.48 17.41
N SER A 30 13.55 8.02 18.38
CA SER A 30 13.90 9.46 18.42
C SER A 30 15.17 9.71 17.61
N MET A 31 15.32 10.95 17.09
CA MET A 31 16.57 11.38 16.44
C MET A 31 17.63 11.85 17.44
N GLU A 32 17.36 11.80 18.75
CA GLU A 32 18.16 12.53 19.74
C GLU A 32 19.58 11.97 19.90
N ASN A 33 19.85 10.72 19.49
CA ASN A 33 21.16 10.08 19.70
C ASN A 33 21.79 9.50 18.41
N GLY A 34 21.36 9.92 17.21
CA GLY A 34 21.91 9.40 15.95
C GLY A 34 21.55 7.94 15.64
N SER A 35 20.65 7.31 16.42
CA SER A 35 20.07 6.02 16.10
C SER A 35 19.16 6.15 14.87
N ARG A 36 19.33 5.24 13.89
CA ARG A 36 18.49 5.21 12.69
C ARG A 36 17.04 4.99 13.09
N ARG A 37 16.12 5.78 12.51
CA ARG A 37 14.69 5.45 12.57
C ARG A 37 14.51 4.06 12.01
N ASN A 38 13.83 3.20 12.77
CA ASN A 38 13.53 1.85 12.31
C ASN A 38 12.12 1.84 11.71
N PHE A 39 12.02 1.23 10.54
CA PHE A 39 10.74 0.96 9.89
C PHE A 39 10.25 -0.40 10.36
N HIS A 40 9.11 -0.41 11.04
CA HIS A 40 8.56 -1.64 11.59
C HIS A 40 7.32 -2.07 10.82
N LYS A 41 7.28 -3.33 10.37
CA LYS A 41 6.05 -4.00 9.97
C LYS A 41 5.26 -4.32 11.23
N LEU A 42 4.00 -3.91 11.27
CA LEU A 42 3.12 -4.08 12.42
C LEU A 42 2.00 -5.05 12.08
N SER A 43 1.68 -5.95 13.01
CA SER A 43 0.45 -6.72 12.95
C SER A 43 -0.75 -5.79 13.16
N LYS A 44 -1.94 -6.20 12.72
CA LYS A 44 -3.17 -5.43 12.91
C LYS A 44 -3.43 -5.17 14.40
N GLU A 45 -3.15 -6.13 15.25
CA GLU A 45 -3.35 -6.08 16.70
C GLU A 45 -2.45 -5.00 17.32
N LYS A 46 -1.17 -4.97 16.95
CA LYS A 46 -0.24 -3.91 17.38
C LYS A 46 -0.64 -2.54 16.87
N VAL A 47 -1.09 -2.44 15.62
CA VAL A 47 -1.60 -1.17 15.09
C VAL A 47 -2.77 -0.68 15.93
N LEU A 48 -3.75 -1.55 16.19
CA LEU A 48 -4.92 -1.18 16.97
C LEU A 48 -4.55 -0.77 18.40
N ALA A 49 -3.70 -1.54 19.08
CA ALA A 49 -3.30 -1.25 20.44
C ALA A 49 -2.45 0.03 20.55
N ASP A 50 -1.39 0.13 19.74
CA ASP A 50 -0.32 1.12 19.96
C ASP A 50 -0.62 2.46 19.26
N TYR A 51 -1.41 2.47 18.18
CA TYR A 51 -1.61 3.65 17.33
C TYR A 51 -3.07 4.09 17.18
N TRP A 52 -4.03 3.22 17.50
CA TRP A 52 -5.46 3.50 17.29
C TRP A 52 -6.31 3.39 18.54
N GLU A 53 -5.72 3.16 19.73
CA GLU A 53 -6.44 3.04 21.00
C GLU A 53 -7.58 2.00 20.96
N GLY A 54 -7.39 0.90 20.24
CA GLY A 54 -8.40 -0.14 20.04
C GLY A 54 -9.54 0.24 19.07
N ASP A 55 -9.48 1.41 18.43
CA ASP A 55 -10.52 1.93 17.53
C ASP A 55 -10.56 1.21 16.18
N SER A 56 -11.15 0.01 16.20
CA SER A 56 -11.34 -0.82 15.00
C SER A 56 -12.22 -0.17 13.94
N ALA A 57 -13.13 0.73 14.33
CA ALA A 57 -14.00 1.45 13.41
C ALA A 57 -13.22 2.46 12.58
N ALA A 58 -12.36 3.26 13.22
CA ALA A 58 -11.49 4.20 12.54
C ALA A 58 -10.48 3.47 11.63
N PHE A 59 -9.92 2.34 12.08
CA PHE A 59 -9.02 1.53 11.24
C PHE A 59 -9.73 0.97 9.99
N LYS A 60 -10.97 0.46 10.14
CA LYS A 60 -11.77 -0.01 9.00
C LYS A 60 -12.12 1.12 8.04
N ALA A 61 -12.47 2.30 8.57
CA ALA A 61 -12.69 3.49 7.78
C ALA A 61 -11.43 3.91 7.01
N ALA A 62 -10.25 3.80 7.63
CA ALA A 62 -8.97 4.12 7.02
C ALA A 62 -8.71 3.23 5.80
N LYS A 63 -8.86 1.92 5.98
CA LYS A 63 -8.71 0.93 4.89
C LYS A 63 -9.68 1.23 3.76
N LYS A 64 -10.96 1.48 4.07
CA LYS A 64 -11.98 1.79 3.05
C LYS A 64 -11.63 3.05 2.27
N GLN A 65 -11.21 4.13 2.93
CA GLN A 65 -10.81 5.37 2.28
C GLN A 65 -9.54 5.20 1.44
N ALA A 66 -8.53 4.50 1.95
CA ALA A 66 -7.30 4.23 1.20
C ALA A 66 -7.57 3.43 -0.08
N VAL A 67 -8.38 2.35 0.01
CA VAL A 67 -8.77 1.55 -1.17
C VAL A 67 -9.58 2.38 -2.16
N HIS A 68 -10.50 3.21 -1.67
CA HIS A 68 -11.29 4.11 -2.51
C HIS A 68 -10.40 5.11 -3.26
N ASN A 69 -9.49 5.78 -2.55
CA ASN A 69 -8.55 6.74 -3.13
C ASN A 69 -7.60 6.08 -4.15
N ALA A 70 -7.16 4.86 -3.86
CA ALA A 70 -6.35 4.07 -4.78
C ALA A 70 -7.04 3.85 -6.13
N GLN A 71 -8.37 3.64 -6.16
CA GLN A 71 -9.08 3.43 -7.43
C GLN A 71 -8.94 4.61 -8.39
N PHE A 72 -9.01 5.85 -7.88
CA PHE A 72 -8.87 7.03 -8.72
C PHE A 72 -7.45 7.16 -9.28
N LEU A 73 -6.44 6.90 -8.46
CA LEU A 73 -5.04 6.94 -8.89
C LEU A 73 -4.78 5.89 -9.97
N ILE A 74 -5.20 4.64 -9.75
CA ILE A 74 -4.96 3.57 -10.73
C ILE A 74 -5.75 3.83 -12.03
N ALA A 75 -7.00 4.32 -11.93
CA ALA A 75 -7.77 4.71 -13.11
C ALA A 75 -7.10 5.85 -13.90
N TRP A 76 -6.53 6.85 -13.20
CA TRP A 76 -5.78 7.92 -13.84
C TRP A 76 -4.51 7.40 -14.52
N LEU A 77 -3.73 6.55 -13.85
CA LEU A 77 -2.52 5.95 -14.43
C LEU A 77 -2.82 5.18 -15.73
N ARG A 78 -3.90 4.39 -15.72
CA ARG A 78 -4.40 3.70 -16.94
C ARG A 78 -4.85 4.62 -18.06
N SER A 79 -5.22 5.86 -17.74
CA SER A 79 -5.59 6.83 -18.77
C SER A 79 -4.36 7.42 -19.46
N LEU A 80 -3.18 7.32 -18.84
CA LEU A 80 -1.93 7.84 -19.37
C LEU A 80 -1.13 6.78 -20.14
N ASP A 81 -1.20 5.52 -19.70
CA ASP A 81 -0.55 4.39 -20.36
C ASP A 81 -1.53 3.24 -20.58
N ALA A 82 -1.52 2.67 -21.78
CA ALA A 82 -2.36 1.54 -22.15
C ALA A 82 -1.86 0.21 -21.54
N GLN A 83 -0.58 0.12 -21.18
CA GLN A 83 -0.02 -1.10 -20.60
C GLN A 83 -0.13 -1.11 -19.07
N LEU A 84 -0.70 -2.19 -18.55
CA LEU A 84 -0.84 -2.39 -17.11
C LEU A 84 0.49 -2.85 -16.52
N VAL A 85 0.93 -2.18 -15.46
CA VAL A 85 2.04 -2.67 -14.67
C VAL A 85 1.65 -3.96 -13.93
N PRO A 86 2.53 -4.97 -13.82
CA PRO A 86 2.21 -6.25 -13.18
C PRO A 86 1.79 -6.16 -11.71
N MET A 87 2.20 -5.09 -11.04
CA MET A 87 1.83 -4.81 -9.65
C MET A 87 1.88 -3.30 -9.40
N VAL A 88 0.87 -2.81 -8.67
CA VAL A 88 0.83 -1.46 -8.12
C VAL A 88 0.99 -1.51 -6.61
N ARG A 89 1.91 -0.72 -6.06
CA ARG A 89 1.97 -0.41 -4.63
C ARG A 89 1.57 1.04 -4.38
N LEU A 90 0.66 1.25 -3.45
CA LEU A 90 0.25 2.58 -3.01
C LEU A 90 0.38 2.70 -1.49
N ASP A 91 1.10 3.71 -1.04
CA ASP A 91 1.32 4.02 0.38
C ASP A 91 0.47 5.20 0.81
N PHE A 92 -0.19 5.05 1.95
CA PHE A 92 -1.06 6.04 2.58
C PHE A 92 -0.64 6.28 4.02
N MET A 93 -0.55 7.54 4.41
CA MET A 93 -0.46 7.93 5.80
C MET A 93 -1.87 7.98 6.39
N CYS A 94 -2.07 7.32 7.53
CA CYS A 94 -3.37 7.24 8.19
C CYS A 94 -3.23 7.76 9.61
N LEU A 95 -4.07 8.73 9.97
CA LEU A 95 -4.10 9.32 11.29
C LEU A 95 -5.49 9.18 11.88
N ARG A 96 -5.60 8.57 13.06
CA ARG A 96 -6.84 8.61 13.84
C ARG A 96 -7.02 10.04 14.37
N THR A 97 -8.16 10.65 14.05
CA THR A 97 -8.49 12.03 14.48
C THR A 97 -9.58 12.07 15.56
N GLY A 98 -10.11 10.90 15.93
CA GLY A 98 -11.08 10.72 17.00
C GLY A 98 -11.81 9.37 16.87
N PRO A 99 -12.77 9.07 17.77
CA PRO A 99 -13.53 7.83 17.74
C PRO A 99 -14.22 7.59 16.39
N GLY A 100 -13.87 6.49 15.70
CA GLY A 100 -14.37 6.13 14.38
C GLY A 100 -13.92 7.06 13.24
N LYS A 101 -13.08 8.06 13.52
CA LYS A 101 -12.65 9.10 12.58
C LYS A 101 -11.19 8.94 12.19
N VAL A 102 -10.93 9.16 10.92
CA VAL A 102 -9.60 9.01 10.33
C VAL A 102 -9.39 10.08 9.25
N GLN A 103 -8.14 10.53 9.16
CA GLN A 103 -7.60 11.21 7.98
C GLN A 103 -6.68 10.27 7.21
N VAL A 104 -6.88 10.16 5.90
CA VAL A 104 -6.05 9.37 5.00
C VAL A 104 -5.41 10.29 3.97
N VAL A 105 -4.08 10.29 3.92
CA VAL A 105 -3.30 11.11 2.99
C VAL A 105 -2.48 10.18 2.11
N PHE A 106 -2.51 10.41 0.80
CA PHE A 106 -1.65 9.70 -0.14
C PHE A 106 -0.19 10.05 0.12
N GLY A 107 0.68 9.04 0.16
CA GLY A 107 2.11 9.21 0.39
C GLY A 107 2.93 8.95 -0.87
N GLU A 108 2.90 7.72 -1.36
CA GLU A 108 3.78 7.28 -2.44
C GLU A 108 3.07 6.29 -3.38
N TYR A 109 3.44 6.36 -4.66
CA TYR A 109 3.11 5.39 -5.69
C TYR A 109 4.39 4.73 -6.21
N CYS A 110 4.33 3.42 -6.45
CA CYS A 110 5.44 2.66 -6.98
C CYS A 110 4.96 1.60 -7.98
N GLU A 111 5.54 1.65 -9.18
CA GLU A 111 5.43 0.66 -10.26
C GLU A 111 6.59 -0.34 -10.15
N MET A 112 6.39 -1.56 -10.66
CA MET A 112 7.45 -2.57 -10.84
C MET A 112 8.36 -2.78 -9.62
N GLY A 113 7.81 -3.29 -8.52
CA GLY A 113 8.61 -4.01 -7.53
C GLY A 113 9.64 -3.19 -6.74
N ALA A 114 9.70 -1.85 -6.87
CA ALA A 114 10.58 -1.01 -6.06
C ALA A 114 10.04 -0.82 -4.63
N CYS A 115 9.56 -1.91 -4.01
CA CYS A 115 10.03 -2.40 -2.72
C CYS A 115 9.29 -3.72 -2.42
N CYS A 116 9.61 -4.78 -3.19
CA CYS A 116 9.40 -6.15 -2.74
C CYS A 116 10.43 -6.56 -1.67
N LEU A 117 11.25 -5.61 -1.18
CA LEU A 117 12.23 -5.83 -0.12
C LEU A 117 11.50 -6.39 1.13
N GLY A 118 11.80 -7.65 1.45
CA GLY A 118 11.17 -8.37 2.56
C GLY A 118 9.76 -8.90 2.28
N TRP A 119 9.37 -9.11 1.01
CA TRP A 119 8.24 -9.99 0.65
C TRP A 119 8.80 -11.34 0.19
N GLU A 120 8.98 -12.26 1.14
CA GLU A 120 9.56 -13.59 0.88
C GLU A 120 8.73 -14.39 -0.14
N ASP A 121 7.40 -14.46 0.04
CA ASP A 121 6.46 -15.11 -0.90
C ASP A 121 5.91 -14.17 -1.98
N GLY A 122 6.74 -13.27 -2.50
CA GLY A 122 6.33 -12.31 -3.53
C GLY A 122 5.87 -13.02 -4.83
N PRO A 123 4.94 -12.45 -5.61
CA PRO A 123 4.49 -13.07 -6.85
C PRO A 123 5.69 -13.30 -7.81
N PRO A 124 6.03 -14.55 -8.16
CA PRO A 124 7.19 -14.84 -9.01
C PRO A 124 7.04 -14.24 -10.42
N THR A 125 5.80 -14.03 -10.85
CA THR A 125 5.41 -13.34 -12.08
C THR A 125 5.93 -11.91 -12.17
N ILE A 126 6.03 -11.18 -11.06
CA ILE A 126 6.53 -9.79 -11.07
C ILE A 126 8.02 -9.76 -11.39
N TRP A 127 8.81 -10.65 -10.77
CA TRP A 127 10.24 -10.74 -11.02
C TRP A 127 10.55 -11.25 -12.43
N ARG A 128 9.75 -12.21 -12.92
CA ARG A 128 9.88 -12.69 -14.28
C ARG A 128 9.54 -11.61 -15.31
N ALA A 129 8.44 -10.90 -15.13
CA ALA A 129 8.09 -9.76 -16.01
C ALA A 129 9.17 -8.65 -16.00
N ALA A 130 9.77 -8.36 -14.84
CA ALA A 130 10.87 -7.40 -14.76
C ALA A 130 12.14 -7.89 -15.45
N LEU A 131 12.48 -9.18 -15.32
CA LEU A 131 13.63 -9.80 -15.97
C LEU A 131 13.44 -9.89 -17.49
N ASP A 132 12.27 -10.36 -17.94
CA ASP A 132 11.94 -10.48 -19.36
C ASP A 132 12.03 -9.10 -20.03
N ARG A 133 11.50 -8.04 -19.38
CA ARG A 133 11.59 -6.67 -19.90
C ARG A 133 13.02 -6.09 -19.90
N ALA A 134 13.87 -6.47 -18.95
CA ALA A 134 15.24 -5.99 -18.87
C ALA A 134 16.19 -6.69 -19.87
N LEU A 135 15.76 -7.82 -20.43
CA LEU A 135 16.53 -8.64 -21.37
C LEU A 135 16.08 -8.48 -22.83
N GLU A 136 15.03 -7.69 -23.08
CA GLU A 136 14.62 -7.18 -24.40
C GLU A 136 15.40 -5.91 -24.79
#